data_AF-A0A8T6Q1N4-F1
#
_entry.id   AF-A0A8T6Q1N4-F1
#
_cell.length_a   1.000
_cell.length_b   1.000
_cell.length_c   1.000
_cell.angle_alpha   90.00
_cell.angle_beta   90.00
_cell.angle_gamma   90.00
#
_symmetry.space_group_name_H-M   'P 1'
#
loop_
_entity.id
_entity.type
_entity.pdbx_description
1 polymer ?
#
loop_
_entity_poly.entity_id
_entity_poly.type
_entity_poly.pdbx_seq_one_letter_code
_entity_poly.pdbx_strand_id
1 'polypeptide(L)'
;LPYRNDASMVMRRLIRSLPDAKAVIGVASCDKGLPATMMALAAQHNIATVLVPGGATLPAKDGEDNGKVQTIGARFANGELSLQDARRAGCKACASSGGGCQFLGTPGTSQVVAEGLGLAIPNSALAPSGEPVWR
;
A
#
# COMPACT_ATOMS: atom_id res chain seq x y z
N LEU A 1 -9.40 -9.23 3.05
CA LEU A 1 -9.12 -10.64 2.69
C LEU A 1 -9.96 -11.16 1.53
N PRO A 2 -11.31 -11.06 1.55
CA PRO A 2 -12.15 -11.77 0.58
C PRO A 2 -11.87 -11.36 -0.87
N TYR A 3 -11.73 -10.06 -1.13
CA TYR A 3 -11.57 -9.54 -2.49
C TYR A 3 -10.15 -9.56 -3.04
N ARG A 4 -9.15 -10.04 -2.29
CA ARG A 4 -7.75 -10.07 -2.77
C ARG A 4 -7.63 -10.99 -3.99
N ASN A 5 -8.18 -12.18 -3.88
CA ASN A 5 -8.11 -13.19 -4.94
C ASN A 5 -8.96 -12.75 -6.13
N ASP A 6 -10.14 -12.18 -5.89
CA ASP A 6 -11.02 -11.66 -6.93
C ASP A 6 -10.36 -10.53 -7.71
N ALA A 7 -9.74 -9.57 -7.02
CA ALA A 7 -8.97 -8.50 -7.67
C ALA A 7 -7.85 -9.07 -8.54
N SER A 8 -7.11 -10.07 -8.05
CA SER A 8 -6.08 -10.76 -8.84
C SER A 8 -6.65 -11.45 -10.08
N MET A 9 -7.78 -12.14 -9.95
CA MET A 9 -8.47 -12.78 -11.08
C MET A 9 -8.93 -11.77 -12.12
N VAL A 10 -9.49 -10.64 -11.69
CA VAL A 10 -9.90 -9.55 -12.59
C VAL A 10 -8.69 -9.00 -13.33
N MET A 11 -7.59 -8.67 -12.63
CA MET A 11 -6.35 -8.18 -13.27
C MET A 11 -5.79 -9.18 -14.29
N ARG A 12 -5.76 -10.48 -13.97
CA ARG A 12 -5.31 -11.52 -14.91
C ARG A 12 -6.18 -11.62 -16.16
N ARG A 13 -7.49 -11.40 -16.04
CA ARG A 13 -8.41 -11.36 -17.19
C ARG A 13 -8.16 -10.12 -18.05
N LEU A 14 -7.98 -8.96 -17.42
CA LEU A 14 -7.66 -7.71 -18.13
C LEU A 14 -6.35 -7.83 -18.90
N ILE A 15 -5.27 -8.31 -18.28
CA ILE A 15 -3.96 -8.49 -18.93
C ILE A 15 -4.09 -9.38 -20.17
N ARG A 16 -4.75 -10.53 -20.07
CA ARG A 16 -4.94 -11.45 -21.22
C ARG A 16 -5.82 -10.87 -22.32
N SER A 17 -6.68 -9.91 -22.01
CA SER A 17 -7.61 -9.30 -22.96
C SER A 17 -6.97 -8.17 -23.78
N LEU A 18 -5.69 -7.87 -23.55
CA LEU A 18 -4.91 -6.85 -24.27
C LEU A 18 -3.82 -7.54 -25.12
N PRO A 19 -4.16 -8.04 -26.33
CA PRO A 19 -3.27 -8.90 -27.12
C PRO A 19 -1.99 -8.20 -27.61
N ASP A 20 -2.00 -6.88 -27.75
CA ASP A 20 -0.85 -6.11 -28.23
C ASP A 20 0.07 -5.61 -27.10
N ALA A 21 -0.31 -5.84 -25.83
CA ALA A 21 0.50 -5.43 -24.69
C ALA A 21 1.87 -6.11 -24.73
N LYS A 22 2.93 -5.31 -24.60
CA LYS A 22 4.33 -5.80 -24.60
C LYS A 22 4.88 -6.01 -23.19
N ALA A 23 4.30 -5.35 -22.20
CA ALA A 23 4.64 -5.46 -20.80
C ALA A 23 3.43 -5.10 -19.92
N VAL A 24 3.49 -5.45 -18.63
CA VAL A 24 2.51 -5.04 -17.61
C VAL A 24 3.21 -4.36 -16.45
N ILE A 25 2.76 -3.16 -16.12
CA ILE A 25 3.20 -2.44 -14.93
C ILE A 25 2.07 -2.47 -13.91
N GLY A 26 2.30 -3.13 -12.78
CA GLY A 26 1.35 -3.15 -11.67
C GLY A 26 1.67 -2.09 -10.65
N VAL A 27 0.80 -1.10 -10.48
CA VAL A 27 0.94 -0.07 -9.43
C VAL A 27 0.02 -0.41 -8.28
N ALA A 28 0.58 -0.60 -7.08
CA ALA A 28 -0.20 -0.94 -5.90
C ALA A 28 0.48 -0.51 -4.60
N SER A 29 -0.29 -0.35 -3.52
CA SER A 29 0.26 0.13 -2.24
C SER A 29 -0.46 -0.48 -1.03
N CYS A 30 -1.79 -0.34 -0.99
CA CYS A 30 -2.59 -0.72 0.18
C CYS A 30 -2.54 -2.24 0.44
N ASP A 31 -2.84 -2.58 1.68
CA ASP A 31 -2.72 -3.90 2.32
C ASP A 31 -3.05 -5.08 1.39
N LYS A 32 -4.26 -5.10 0.81
CA LYS A 32 -4.70 -6.22 -0.04
C LYS A 32 -4.51 -5.99 -1.53
N GLY A 33 -4.33 -4.73 -1.95
CA GLY A 33 -4.11 -4.38 -3.35
C GLY A 33 -2.75 -4.87 -3.83
N LEU A 34 -1.70 -4.66 -3.03
CA LEU A 34 -0.35 -5.01 -3.45
C LEU A 34 -0.14 -6.52 -3.63
N PRO A 35 -0.54 -7.39 -2.68
CA PRO A 35 -0.47 -8.84 -2.90
C PRO A 35 -1.36 -9.33 -4.04
N ALA A 36 -2.53 -8.73 -4.27
CA ALA A 36 -3.39 -9.10 -5.40
C ALA A 36 -2.70 -8.81 -6.74
N THR A 37 -2.03 -7.65 -6.84
CA THR A 37 -1.25 -7.27 -8.02
C THR A 37 -0.05 -8.20 -8.19
N MET A 38 0.69 -8.51 -7.12
CA MET A 38 1.79 -9.50 -7.17
C MET A 38 1.31 -10.84 -7.72
N MET A 39 0.19 -11.38 -7.21
CA MET A 39 -0.39 -12.63 -7.70
C MET A 39 -0.75 -12.56 -9.20
N ALA A 40 -1.24 -11.41 -9.66
CA ALA A 40 -1.61 -11.22 -11.06
C ALA A 40 -0.38 -11.15 -11.98
N LEU A 41 0.66 -10.41 -11.57
CA LEU A 41 1.92 -10.28 -12.31
C LEU A 41 2.71 -11.59 -12.33
N ALA A 42 2.85 -12.27 -11.18
CA ALA A 42 3.58 -13.53 -11.09
C ALA A 42 2.94 -14.66 -11.92
N ALA A 43 1.65 -14.55 -12.25
CA ALA A 43 0.95 -15.48 -13.15
C ALA A 43 1.21 -15.20 -14.65
N GLN A 44 1.97 -14.17 -14.99
CA GLN A 44 2.33 -13.85 -16.36
C GLN A 44 3.69 -14.45 -16.70
N HIS A 45 3.69 -15.51 -17.52
CA HIS A 45 4.93 -16.23 -17.87
C HIS A 45 5.57 -15.75 -19.19
N ASN A 46 4.78 -15.11 -20.06
CA ASN A 46 5.18 -14.80 -21.44
C ASN A 46 5.23 -13.29 -21.75
N ILE A 47 5.02 -12.43 -20.75
CA ILE A 47 5.03 -10.98 -20.89
C ILE A 47 5.84 -10.39 -19.74
N ALA A 48 6.66 -9.39 -20.04
CA ALA A 48 7.49 -8.73 -19.02
C ALA A 48 6.59 -8.02 -18.00
N THR A 49 6.89 -8.16 -16.71
CA THR A 49 6.12 -7.52 -15.64
C THR A 49 7.01 -6.84 -14.61
N VAL A 50 6.52 -5.72 -14.06
CA VAL A 50 7.15 -5.06 -12.90
C VAL A 50 6.08 -4.52 -11.96
N LEU A 51 6.33 -4.61 -10.67
CA LEU A 51 5.53 -3.99 -9.63
C LEU A 51 6.16 -2.63 -9.25
N VAL A 52 5.34 -1.59 -9.27
CA VAL A 52 5.68 -0.27 -8.72
C VAL A 52 4.96 -0.12 -7.38
N PRO A 53 5.67 -0.24 -6.25
CA PRO A 53 5.08 0.01 -4.95
C PRO A 53 4.72 1.49 -4.84
N GLY A 54 3.54 1.80 -4.28
CA GLY A 54 3.10 3.19 -4.10
C GLY A 54 3.76 3.91 -2.92
N GLY A 55 4.71 3.27 -2.23
CA GLY A 55 5.46 3.87 -1.13
C GLY A 55 4.73 3.91 0.20
N ALA A 56 5.34 4.58 1.18
CA ALA A 56 4.81 4.83 2.52
C ALA A 56 4.33 6.28 2.65
N THR A 57 3.24 6.49 3.40
CA THR A 57 2.84 7.84 3.82
C THR A 57 3.91 8.43 4.72
N LEU A 58 4.10 9.75 4.68
CA LEU A 58 4.95 10.44 5.64
C LEU A 58 4.28 10.44 7.03
N PRO A 59 5.07 10.41 8.11
CA PRO A 59 4.55 10.58 9.47
C PRO A 59 3.92 11.97 9.67
N ALA A 60 2.89 12.05 10.51
CA ALA A 60 2.33 13.32 10.94
C ALA A 60 3.35 14.13 11.74
N LYS A 61 3.55 15.42 11.38
CA LYS A 61 4.37 16.35 12.16
C LYS A 61 3.75 16.65 13.52
N ASP A 62 2.44 16.94 13.52
CA ASP A 62 1.66 17.30 14.71
C ASP A 62 0.41 16.40 14.85
N GLY A 63 0.63 15.12 15.17
CA GLY A 63 -0.42 14.12 15.32
C GLY A 63 0.09 12.75 15.78
N GLU A 64 -0.83 11.80 15.93
CA GLU A 64 -0.48 10.40 16.20
C GLU A 64 -0.14 9.67 14.90
N ASP A 65 0.76 8.69 14.96
CA ASP A 65 1.04 7.81 13.82
C ASP A 65 -0.15 6.88 13.49
N ASN A 66 -0.12 6.27 12.31
CA ASN A 66 -1.24 5.45 11.82
C ASN A 66 -1.39 4.13 12.58
N GLY A 67 -0.42 3.73 13.39
CA GLY A 67 -0.54 2.61 14.31
C GLY A 67 -1.29 3.04 15.58
N LYS A 68 -0.81 4.10 16.23
CA LYS A 68 -1.41 4.61 17.47
C LYS A 68 -2.84 5.11 17.27
N VAL A 69 -3.12 5.82 16.18
CA VAL A 69 -4.44 6.39 15.88
C VAL A 69 -5.56 5.35 15.81
N GLN A 70 -5.22 4.07 15.54
CA GLN A 70 -6.20 2.98 15.49
C GLN A 70 -6.84 2.71 16.86
N THR A 71 -6.21 3.18 17.94
CA THR A 71 -6.72 3.04 19.31
C THR A 71 -7.79 4.06 19.69
N ILE A 72 -8.10 5.05 18.81
CA ILE A 72 -9.08 6.11 19.10
C ILE A 72 -10.41 5.55 19.60
N GLY A 73 -10.93 4.49 18.96
CA GLY A 73 -12.22 3.91 19.34
C GLY A 73 -12.23 3.37 20.78
N ALA A 74 -11.17 2.67 21.17
CA ALA A 74 -11.02 2.14 22.53
C ALA A 74 -10.85 3.27 23.56
N ARG A 75 -9.99 4.25 23.26
CA ARG A 75 -9.73 5.39 24.14
C ARG A 75 -10.96 6.26 24.35
N PHE A 76 -11.74 6.49 23.28
CA PHE A 76 -13.02 7.21 23.38
C PHE A 76 -14.03 6.42 24.23
N ALA A 77 -14.18 5.11 24.00
CA ALA A 77 -15.10 4.27 24.76
C ALA A 77 -14.75 4.21 26.26
N ASN A 78 -13.46 4.30 26.61
CA ASN A 78 -12.97 4.34 27.99
C ASN A 78 -13.02 5.73 28.64
N GLY A 79 -13.47 6.77 27.94
CA GLY A 79 -13.47 8.14 28.45
C GLY A 79 -12.09 8.80 28.53
N GLU A 80 -11.07 8.22 27.88
CA GLU A 80 -9.70 8.75 27.83
C GLU A 80 -9.53 9.86 26.77
N LEU A 81 -10.50 10.00 25.86
CA LEU A 81 -10.55 11.03 24.83
C LEU A 81 -11.95 11.64 24.75
N SER A 82 -12.00 12.96 24.56
CA SER A 82 -13.24 13.62 24.12
C SER A 82 -13.52 13.27 22.65
N LEU A 83 -14.79 13.40 22.23
CA LEU A 83 -15.16 13.22 20.82
C LEU A 83 -14.43 14.21 19.91
N GLN A 84 -14.17 15.43 20.38
CA GLN A 84 -13.44 16.45 19.61
C GLN A 84 -11.97 16.09 19.46
N ASP A 85 -11.33 15.56 20.51
CA ASP A 85 -9.95 15.10 20.45
C ASP A 85 -9.79 13.87 19.55
N ALA A 86 -10.72 12.92 19.63
CA ALA A 86 -10.78 11.76 18.74
C ALA A 86 -10.87 12.19 17.27
N ARG A 87 -11.77 13.11 16.92
CA ARG A 87 -11.91 13.65 15.56
C ARG A 87 -10.62 14.32 15.09
N ARG A 88 -10.04 15.18 15.93
CA ARG A 88 -8.81 15.91 15.61
C ARG A 88 -7.63 14.96 15.39
N ALA A 89 -7.48 13.93 16.24
CA ALA A 89 -6.43 12.92 16.07
C ALA A 89 -6.61 12.13 14.77
N GLY A 90 -7.85 11.69 14.47
CA GLY A 90 -8.15 10.96 13.23
C GLY A 90 -7.86 11.76 11.96
N CYS A 91 -8.25 13.04 11.94
CA CYS A 91 -8.01 13.93 10.79
C CYS A 91 -6.52 14.19 10.51
N LYS A 92 -5.65 14.07 11.53
CA LYS A 92 -4.22 14.40 11.42
C LYS A 92 -3.32 13.22 11.08
N ALA A 93 -3.80 11.98 11.21
CA ALA A 93 -2.93 10.81 11.10
C ALA A 93 -2.41 10.57 9.67
N CYS A 94 -3.25 10.73 8.66
CA CYS A 94 -2.82 10.63 7.26
C CYS A 94 -2.17 11.95 6.80
N ALA A 95 -0.85 12.04 6.92
CA ALA A 95 -0.13 13.31 6.81
C ALA A 95 0.39 13.67 5.40
N SER A 96 0.38 12.75 4.45
CA SER A 96 0.72 13.01 3.04
C SER A 96 -0.37 12.54 2.09
N SER A 97 -0.28 12.94 0.82
CA SER A 97 -1.29 12.71 -0.22
C SER A 97 -1.41 11.25 -0.68
N GLY A 98 -0.49 10.36 -0.29
CA GLY A 98 -0.51 8.96 -0.70
C GLY A 98 0.41 8.05 0.12
N GLY A 99 0.37 6.76 -0.22
CA GLY A 99 1.20 5.71 0.37
C GLY A 99 0.44 4.77 1.32
N GLY A 100 1.07 3.63 1.59
CA GLY A 100 0.63 2.71 2.65
C GLY A 100 0.95 3.28 4.02
N CYS A 101 0.41 2.67 5.08
CA CYS A 101 0.75 3.05 6.45
C CYS A 101 2.28 3.07 6.66
N GLN A 102 2.78 4.09 7.35
CA GLN A 102 4.19 4.36 7.61
C GLN A 102 4.85 3.35 8.56
N PHE A 103 4.07 2.73 9.44
CA PHE A 103 4.57 1.62 10.25
C PHE A 103 4.67 0.34 9.40
N LEU A 104 5.49 -0.62 9.83
CA LEU A 104 5.68 -1.88 9.11
C LEU A 104 4.49 -2.84 9.30
N GLY A 105 3.32 -2.43 8.79
CA GLY A 105 2.15 -3.28 8.60
C GLY A 105 2.15 -3.96 7.24
N THR A 106 1.05 -4.63 6.90
CA THR A 106 0.94 -5.38 5.63
C THR A 106 1.26 -4.57 4.37
N PRO A 107 0.87 -3.28 4.23
CA PRO A 107 1.28 -2.46 3.08
C PRO A 107 2.81 -2.41 2.93
N GLY A 108 3.53 -2.11 4.01
CA GLY A 108 4.99 -2.03 3.99
C GLY A 108 5.66 -3.39 3.82
N THR A 109 5.23 -4.41 4.57
CA THR A 109 5.76 -5.77 4.46
C THR A 109 5.61 -6.32 3.04
N SER A 110 4.46 -6.11 2.40
CA SER A 110 4.22 -6.64 1.06
C SER A 110 5.10 -5.95 0.00
N GLN A 111 5.42 -4.66 0.18
CA GLN A 111 6.39 -3.96 -0.69
C GLN A 111 7.78 -4.58 -0.55
N VAL A 112 8.25 -4.82 0.69
CA VAL A 112 9.54 -5.45 0.96
C VAL A 112 9.60 -6.86 0.38
N VAL A 113 8.52 -7.64 0.52
CA VAL A 113 8.43 -8.99 -0.08
C VAL A 113 8.46 -8.92 -1.60
N ALA A 114 7.76 -7.97 -2.22
CA ALA A 114 7.78 -7.82 -3.67
C ALA A 114 9.17 -7.47 -4.21
N GLU A 115 9.88 -6.57 -3.52
CA GLU A 115 11.27 -6.25 -3.85
C GLU A 115 12.18 -7.48 -3.65
N GLY A 116 12.06 -8.19 -2.53
CA GLY A 116 12.84 -9.40 -2.26
C GLY A 116 12.60 -10.55 -3.24
N LEU A 117 11.41 -10.62 -3.84
CA LEU A 117 11.08 -11.57 -4.92
C LEU A 117 11.57 -11.12 -6.30
N GLY A 118 12.17 -9.94 -6.42
CA GLY A 118 12.59 -9.36 -7.69
C GLY A 118 11.44 -8.88 -8.57
N LEU A 119 10.23 -8.72 -8.02
CA LEU A 119 9.07 -8.18 -8.74
C LEU A 119 9.10 -6.64 -8.81
N ALA A 120 9.77 -5.98 -7.87
CA ALA A 120 9.93 -4.54 -7.83
C ALA A 120 11.41 -4.16 -8.00
N ILE A 121 11.65 -2.92 -8.43
CA ILE A 121 13.01 -2.38 -8.57
C ILE A 121 13.66 -2.25 -7.18
N PRO A 122 14.96 -2.58 -7.01
CA PRO A 122 15.65 -2.39 -5.73
C PRO A 122 15.53 -0.96 -5.19
N ASN A 123 15.39 -0.83 -3.87
CA ASN A 123 15.18 0.42 -3.14
C ASN A 123 13.87 1.14 -3.47
N SER A 124 12.86 0.45 -4.01
CA SER A 124 11.53 1.04 -4.26
C SER A 124 10.54 0.80 -3.12
N ALA A 125 10.73 -0.28 -2.34
CA ALA A 125 9.90 -0.55 -1.18
C ALA A 125 10.08 0.52 -0.10
N LEU A 126 8.98 0.90 0.55
CA LEU A 126 8.95 1.86 1.66
C LEU A 126 9.43 3.28 1.32
N ALA A 127 9.72 3.56 0.05
CA ALA A 127 10.02 4.90 -0.41
C ALA A 127 8.88 5.87 -0.02
N PRO A 128 9.17 7.09 0.45
CA PRO A 128 8.11 8.04 0.79
C PRO A 128 7.27 8.37 -0.46
N SER A 129 5.96 8.19 -0.35
CA SER A 129 5.05 8.35 -1.48
C SER A 129 5.03 9.81 -1.96
N GLY A 130 5.22 10.01 -3.26
CA GLY A 130 5.20 11.35 -3.87
C GLY A 130 6.48 12.17 -3.67
N GLU A 131 7.51 11.60 -3.03
CA GLU A 131 8.80 12.28 -2.82
C GLU A 131 9.87 11.75 -3.79
N PRO A 132 10.87 12.58 -4.16
CA PRO A 132 12.03 12.11 -4.91
C PRO A 132 12.85 11.09 -4.10
N VAL A 133 12.97 9.87 -4.63
CA VAL A 133 13.65 8.74 -3.96
C VAL A 133 15.09 8.55 -4.46
N TRP A 134 15.29 8.68 -5.76
CA TRP A 134 16.59 8.55 -6.41
C TRP A 134 17.04 9.90 -6.95
N ARG A 135 18.29 10.27 -6.69
CA ARG A 135 18.98 11.45 -7.22
C ARG A 135 20.28 11.02 -7.89
#